data_AF-A0A2V9TJF3-F1
#
_entry.id   AF-A0A2V9TJF3-F1
#
_cell.length_a   1.000
_cell.length_b   1.000
_cell.length_c   1.000
_cell.angle_alpha   90.00
_cell.angle_beta   90.00
_cell.angle_gamma   90.00
#
_symmetry.space_group_name_H-M   'P 1'
#
loop_
_entity.id
_entity.type
_entity.pdbx_description
1 polymer ?
#
loop_
_entity_poly.entity_id
_entity_poly.type
_entity_poly.pdbx_seq_one_letter_code
_entity_poly.pdbx_strand_id
1 'polypeptide(L)'
;MAASVWSGYLTFGLISMPVRLFSGARSSGISFHMLHRDDLTRIKQQLYCPSDNRVVERSEIVKGYEYRKDEYVVIEPEEIKKIEPKTAKTMEILEFVKESDVDPVYFESSYYMMPEEAGRRPYALLTKALEESEYVAIAKLTMHNREYTVFLRPREGGLMLHTMYYEEEVRKVEG
;
A
#
# COMPACT_ATOMS: atom_id res chain seq x y z
N MET A 1 19.63 3.18 -0.28
CA MET A 1 18.33 3.76 0.10
C MET A 1 17.25 2.74 -0.19
N ALA A 2 16.20 2.65 0.64
CA ALA A 2 15.06 1.78 0.35
C ALA A 2 14.44 2.17 -1.01
N ALA A 3 13.96 1.19 -1.77
CA ALA A 3 13.21 1.48 -3.00
C ALA A 3 11.90 2.21 -2.66
N SER A 4 11.49 3.13 -3.53
CA SER A 4 10.17 3.76 -3.41
C SER A 4 9.10 2.68 -3.56
N VAL A 5 8.18 2.60 -2.61
CA VAL A 5 7.06 1.66 -2.63
C VAL A 5 5.89 2.25 -3.44
N TRP A 6 5.74 3.57 -3.40
CA TRP A 6 4.71 4.30 -4.13
C TRP A 6 5.22 5.70 -4.49
N SER A 7 4.66 6.27 -5.56
CA SER A 7 4.93 7.63 -6.03
C SER A 7 3.66 8.23 -6.61
N GLY A 8 3.37 9.48 -6.26
CA GLY A 8 2.16 10.16 -6.74
C GLY A 8 2.03 11.56 -6.17
N TYR A 9 0.81 12.07 -6.11
CA TYR A 9 0.51 13.41 -5.62
C TYR A 9 -0.27 13.35 -4.32
N LEU A 10 0.13 14.14 -3.32
CA LEU A 10 -0.69 14.43 -2.14
C LEU A 10 -1.53 15.67 -2.42
N THR A 11 -2.85 15.56 -2.26
CA THR A 11 -3.81 16.63 -2.48
C THR A 11 -4.63 16.94 -1.24
N PHE A 12 -4.81 18.23 -0.95
CA PHE A 12 -5.77 18.70 0.05
C PHE A 12 -6.31 20.07 -0.35
N GLY A 13 -7.63 20.21 -0.46
CA GLY A 13 -8.26 21.39 -1.03
C GLY A 13 -7.74 21.70 -2.44
N LEU A 14 -7.04 22.83 -2.59
CA LEU A 14 -6.47 23.29 -3.87
C LEU A 14 -4.97 23.02 -4.00
N ILE A 15 -4.34 22.43 -2.98
CA ILE A 15 -2.90 22.17 -2.96
C ILE A 15 -2.66 20.76 -3.47
N SER A 16 -1.73 20.62 -4.40
CA SER A 16 -1.24 19.34 -4.91
C SER A 16 0.28 19.35 -4.90
N MET A 17 0.90 18.30 -4.35
CA MET A 17 2.35 18.19 -4.28
C MET A 17 2.83 16.76 -4.60
N PRO A 18 3.88 16.60 -5.43
CA PRO A 18 4.45 15.29 -5.70
C PRO A 18 5.21 14.75 -4.49
N VAL A 19 4.93 13.50 -4.13
CA VAL A 19 5.55 12.79 -2.99
C VAL A 19 5.87 11.33 -3.33
N ARG A 20 6.80 10.77 -2.56
CA ARG A 20 7.21 9.36 -2.62
C ARG A 20 7.14 8.71 -1.26
N LEU A 21 6.76 7.44 -1.23
CA LEU A 21 6.70 6.61 -0.03
C LEU A 21 7.85 5.61 0.00
N PHE A 22 8.48 5.49 1.16
CA PHE A 22 9.55 4.56 1.45
C PHE A 22 9.16 3.71 2.66
N SER A 23 9.47 2.42 2.67
CA SER A 23 9.19 1.54 3.81
C SER A 23 9.78 2.13 5.10
N GLY A 24 8.92 2.39 6.09
CA GLY A 24 9.31 2.97 7.38
C GLY A 24 9.72 1.94 8.41
N ALA A 25 9.09 0.77 8.35
CA ALA A 25 9.48 -0.42 9.09
C ALA A 25 9.57 -1.61 8.13
N ARG A 26 10.38 -2.60 8.49
CA ARG A 26 10.45 -3.89 7.80
C ARG A 26 10.64 -4.98 8.83
N SER A 27 9.82 -6.02 8.76
CA SER A 27 10.04 -7.20 9.59
C SER A 27 11.37 -7.87 9.19
N SER A 28 12.24 -8.08 10.17
CA SER A 28 13.45 -8.88 10.01
C SER A 28 13.12 -10.33 10.35
N GLY A 29 12.62 -11.07 9.35
CA GLY A 29 12.47 -12.53 9.46
C GLY A 29 13.64 -13.24 8.79
N ILE A 30 14.03 -14.40 9.31
CA ILE A 30 14.92 -15.31 8.58
C ILE A 30 14.11 -15.90 7.44
N SER A 31 14.52 -15.61 6.20
CA SER A 31 13.94 -16.26 5.02
C SER A 31 14.79 -17.48 4.65
N PHE A 32 14.12 -18.59 4.37
CA PHE A 32 14.78 -19.79 3.87
C PHE A 32 14.66 -19.86 2.36
N HIS A 33 15.72 -20.30 1.70
CA HIS A 33 15.66 -20.69 0.29
C HIS A 33 15.34 -22.18 0.20
N MET A 34 14.45 -22.54 -0.73
CA MET A 34 14.25 -23.95 -1.07
C MET A 34 15.46 -24.44 -1.86
N LEU A 35 16.16 -25.42 -1.30
CA LEU A 35 17.30 -26.07 -1.93
C LEU A 35 16.91 -27.50 -2.30
N HIS A 36 17.40 -27.96 -3.45
CA HIS A 36 17.31 -29.37 -3.81
C HIS A 36 18.19 -30.16 -2.84
N ARG A 37 17.64 -31.25 -2.28
CA ARG A 37 18.23 -31.95 -1.13
C ARG A 37 19.64 -32.49 -1.41
N ASP A 38 19.87 -32.97 -2.63
CA ASP A 38 21.08 -33.73 -2.97
C ASP A 38 22.24 -32.83 -3.43
N ASP A 39 21.95 -31.77 -4.18
CA ASP A 39 22.97 -30.87 -4.75
C ASP A 39 22.99 -29.48 -4.10
N LEU A 40 22.08 -29.22 -3.16
CA LEU A 40 21.90 -27.94 -2.46
C LEU A 40 21.68 -26.75 -3.40
N THR A 41 21.24 -27.00 -4.62
CA THR A 41 20.98 -25.97 -5.62
C THR A 41 19.63 -25.30 -5.34
N ARG A 42 19.57 -23.98 -5.50
CA ARG A 42 18.34 -23.21 -5.30
C ARG A 42 17.27 -23.61 -6.33
N ILE A 43 16.12 -24.07 -5.84
CA ILE A 43 15.00 -24.48 -6.68
C ILE A 43 14.31 -23.25 -7.27
N LYS A 44 13.94 -23.33 -8.55
CA LYS A 44 13.05 -22.37 -9.22
C LYS A 44 11.65 -22.98 -9.33
N GLN A 45 10.63 -22.25 -8.90
CA GLN A 45 9.24 -22.65 -9.08
C GLN A 45 8.79 -22.34 -10.51
N GLN A 46 8.02 -23.26 -11.10
CA GLN A 46 7.40 -23.11 -12.41
C GLN A 46 5.88 -23.19 -12.25
N LEU A 47 5.14 -22.45 -13.06
CA LEU A 47 3.68 -22.48 -13.09
C LEU A 47 3.26 -23.57 -14.08
N TYR A 48 2.45 -24.52 -13.65
CA TYR A 48 2.10 -25.70 -14.43
C TYR A 48 0.58 -25.83 -14.54
N CYS A 49 0.08 -25.96 -15.77
CA CYS A 49 -1.33 -26.19 -16.06
C CYS A 49 -1.58 -27.71 -16.09
N PRO A 50 -2.38 -28.27 -15.16
CA PRO A 50 -2.66 -29.70 -15.13
C PRO A 50 -3.49 -30.18 -16.32
N SER A 51 -4.35 -29.34 -16.87
CA SER A 51 -5.20 -29.69 -18.03
C SER A 51 -4.38 -29.84 -19.32
N ASP A 52 -3.41 -28.95 -19.53
CA ASP A 52 -2.54 -28.96 -20.72
C ASP A 52 -1.27 -29.82 -20.52
N ASN A 53 -1.06 -30.33 -19.31
CA ASN A 53 0.13 -31.06 -18.89
C ASN A 53 1.45 -30.35 -19.25
N ARG A 54 1.49 -29.02 -19.11
CA ARG A 54 2.66 -28.21 -19.46
C ARG A 54 2.92 -27.07 -18.49
N VAL A 55 4.16 -26.61 -18.46
CA VAL A 55 4.53 -25.34 -17.83
C VAL A 55 3.97 -24.20 -18.68
N VAL A 56 3.35 -23.24 -18.02
CA VAL A 56 2.77 -22.04 -18.62
C VAL A 56 3.55 -20.80 -18.24
N GLU A 57 3.60 -19.84 -19.15
CA GLU A 57 4.21 -18.54 -18.88
C GLU A 57 3.25 -17.61 -18.14
N ARG A 58 3.79 -16.58 -17.48
CA ARG A 58 2.96 -15.60 -16.74
C ARG A 58 2.01 -14.81 -17.65
N SER A 59 2.35 -14.68 -18.93
CA SER A 59 1.53 -14.05 -19.97
C SER A 59 0.27 -14.85 -20.30
N GLU A 60 0.27 -16.16 -20.03
CA GLU A 60 -0.86 -17.07 -20.29
C GLU A 60 -1.81 -17.15 -19.09
N ILE A 61 -1.57 -16.37 -18.03
CA ILE A 61 -2.31 -16.44 -16.77
C ILE A 61 -3.15 -15.18 -16.59
N VAL A 62 -4.46 -15.41 -16.44
CA VAL A 62 -5.44 -14.39 -16.07
C VAL A 62 -5.87 -14.55 -14.61
N LYS A 63 -6.45 -13.51 -14.01
CA LYS A 63 -7.06 -13.60 -12.68
C LYS A 63 -8.53 -13.99 -12.83
N GLY A 64 -8.98 -14.98 -12.08
CA GLY A 64 -10.40 -15.36 -12.01
C GLY A 64 -10.97 -15.09 -10.62
N TYR A 65 -12.14 -14.48 -10.55
CA TYR A 65 -12.94 -14.40 -9.31
C TYR A 65 -14.02 -15.49 -9.33
N GLU A 66 -13.92 -16.43 -8.39
CA GLU A 66 -14.90 -17.52 -8.26
C GLU A 66 -16.17 -17.00 -7.60
N TYR A 67 -17.27 -16.92 -8.35
CA TYR A 67 -18.56 -16.44 -7.83
C TYR A 67 -19.52 -17.59 -7.54
N ARG A 68 -19.25 -18.77 -8.10
CA ARG A 68 -19.89 -20.06 -7.78
C ARG A 68 -18.85 -21.16 -7.98
N LYS A 69 -19.08 -22.31 -7.36
CA LYS A 69 -18.17 -23.45 -7.42
C LYS A 69 -17.79 -23.78 -8.87
N ASP A 70 -16.51 -23.71 -9.19
CA ASP A 70 -15.93 -23.96 -10.51
C ASP A 70 -16.40 -22.97 -11.62
N GLU A 71 -17.06 -21.86 -11.26
CA GLU A 71 -17.47 -20.78 -12.19
C GLU A 71 -16.73 -19.48 -11.87
N TYR A 72 -15.98 -18.98 -12.85
CA TYR A 72 -15.07 -17.84 -12.67
C TYR A 72 -15.47 -16.67 -13.57
N VAL A 73 -15.46 -15.46 -13.01
CA VAL A 73 -15.36 -14.23 -13.81
C VAL A 73 -13.89 -13.98 -14.08
N VAL A 74 -13.48 -14.03 -15.34
CA VAL A 74 -12.13 -13.67 -15.77
C VAL A 74 -12.00 -12.16 -15.73
N ILE A 75 -10.92 -11.67 -15.14
CA ILE A 75 -10.59 -10.26 -15.07
C ILE A 75 -9.27 -10.06 -15.80
N GLU A 76 -9.32 -9.42 -16.96
CA GLU A 76 -8.13 -9.13 -17.74
C GLU A 76 -7.28 -8.04 -17.05
N PRO A 77 -5.94 -8.07 -17.18
CA PRO A 77 -5.05 -7.04 -16.63
C PRO A 77 -5.43 -5.61 -17.05
N GLU A 78 -5.92 -5.45 -18.27
CA GLU A 78 -6.38 -4.19 -18.85
C GLU A 78 -7.68 -3.69 -18.24
N GLU A 79 -8.59 -4.60 -17.87
CA GLU A 79 -9.84 -4.25 -17.20
C GLU A 79 -9.58 -3.76 -15.78
N ILE A 80 -8.64 -4.40 -15.07
CA ILE A 80 -8.18 -3.93 -13.75
C ILE A 80 -7.69 -2.48 -13.85
N LYS A 81 -6.87 -2.16 -14.85
CA LYS A 81 -6.36 -0.80 -15.07
C LYS A 81 -7.47 0.21 -15.39
N LYS A 82 -8.55 -0.19 -16.05
CA LYS A 82 -9.69 0.69 -16.36
C LYS A 82 -10.55 0.99 -15.15
N ILE A 83 -10.59 0.09 -14.17
CA ILE A 83 -11.35 0.23 -12.92
C ILE A 83 -10.48 0.86 -11.82
N GLU A 84 -9.18 1.09 -12.06
CA GLU A 84 -8.30 1.70 -11.07
C GLU A 84 -8.90 3.02 -10.57
N PRO A 85 -9.10 3.14 -9.24
CA PRO A 85 -9.74 4.31 -8.67
C PRO A 85 -8.88 5.56 -8.91
N LYS A 86 -9.51 6.74 -8.90
CA LYS A 86 -8.79 8.03 -9.01
C LYS A 86 -7.65 8.18 -7.99
N THR A 87 -7.72 7.45 -6.88
CA THR A 87 -6.70 7.38 -5.82
C THR A 87 -5.44 6.60 -6.19
N ALA A 88 -5.36 5.99 -7.39
CA ALA A 88 -4.20 5.21 -7.84
C ALA A 88 -2.91 6.03 -7.94
N LYS A 89 -3.00 7.31 -8.31
CA LYS A 89 -1.86 8.24 -8.40
C LYS A 89 -1.96 9.44 -7.48
N THR A 90 -3.08 9.57 -6.78
CA THR A 90 -3.40 10.73 -5.96
C THR A 90 -3.84 10.25 -4.58
N MET A 91 -3.17 10.76 -3.57
CA MET A 91 -3.53 10.57 -2.18
C MET A 91 -4.26 11.82 -1.72
N GLU A 92 -5.52 11.68 -1.33
CA GLU A 92 -6.39 12.80 -0.98
C GLU A 92 -6.60 12.84 0.53
N ILE A 93 -6.24 13.97 1.16
CA ILE A 93 -6.56 14.23 2.57
C ILE A 93 -8.05 14.54 2.66
N LEU A 94 -8.74 13.80 3.50
CA LEU A 94 -10.17 13.92 3.75
C LEU A 94 -10.46 14.81 4.96
N GLU A 95 -9.70 14.63 6.04
CA GLU A 95 -9.91 15.33 7.29
C GLU A 95 -8.65 15.42 8.13
N PHE A 96 -8.69 16.28 9.14
CA PHE A 96 -7.67 16.39 10.17
C PHE A 96 -8.31 16.07 11.53
N VAL A 97 -7.73 15.12 12.25
CA VAL A 97 -8.20 14.65 13.57
C VAL A 97 -7.10 14.77 14.60
N LYS A 98 -7.40 14.58 15.89
CA LYS A 98 -6.34 14.46 16.89
C LYS A 98 -5.75 13.05 16.86
N GLU A 99 -4.46 12.93 17.17
CA GLU A 99 -3.81 11.61 17.26
C GLU A 99 -4.49 10.70 18.28
N SER A 100 -5.03 11.27 19.37
CA SER A 100 -5.77 10.53 20.40
C SER A 100 -7.08 9.90 19.94
N ASP A 101 -7.64 10.36 18.82
CA ASP A 101 -8.94 9.90 18.33
C ASP A 101 -8.81 8.59 17.52
N VAL A 102 -7.57 8.19 17.19
CA VAL A 102 -7.28 7.01 16.37
C VAL A 102 -6.70 5.90 17.25
N ASP A 103 -7.45 4.82 17.42
CA ASP A 103 -6.98 3.65 18.17
C ASP A 103 -5.80 2.99 17.42
N PRO A 104 -4.66 2.73 18.08
CA PRO A 104 -3.51 2.07 17.47
C PRO A 104 -3.80 0.70 16.85
N VAL A 105 -4.89 0.03 17.24
CA VAL A 105 -5.33 -1.25 16.66
C VAL A 105 -5.52 -1.18 15.15
N TYR A 106 -5.82 0.01 14.61
CA TYR A 106 -6.03 0.21 13.20
C TYR A 106 -4.72 0.26 12.39
N PHE A 107 -3.55 0.47 13.00
CA PHE A 107 -2.32 0.62 12.23
C PHE A 107 -1.77 -0.71 11.69
N GLU A 108 -1.48 -0.75 10.39
CA GLU A 108 -0.95 -1.94 9.70
C GLU A 108 0.53 -1.78 9.33
N SER A 109 0.87 -0.82 8.45
CA SER A 109 2.23 -0.65 7.92
C SER A 109 2.65 0.81 7.89
N SER A 110 3.91 1.08 8.21
CA SER A 110 4.47 2.43 8.29
C SER A 110 5.38 2.76 7.12
N TYR A 111 5.28 3.99 6.61
CA TYR A 111 6.04 4.52 5.48
C TYR A 111 6.56 5.93 5.79
N TYR A 112 7.80 6.21 5.43
CA TYR A 112 8.31 7.58 5.35
C TYR A 112 7.81 8.21 4.06
N MET A 113 7.25 9.41 4.16
CA MET A 113 6.90 10.23 3.01
C MET A 113 7.98 11.26 2.78
N MET A 114 8.34 11.48 1.51
CA MET A 114 9.26 12.54 1.12
C MET A 114 8.73 13.29 -0.08
N PRO A 115 8.87 14.63 -0.12
CA PRO A 115 8.45 15.41 -1.27
C PRO A 115 9.45 15.25 -2.42
N GLU A 116 8.95 15.37 -3.64
CA GLU A 116 9.81 15.70 -4.78
C GLU A 116 10.14 17.19 -4.81
N GLU A 117 11.05 17.59 -5.69
CA GLU A 117 11.60 18.95 -5.73
C GLU A 117 10.51 20.03 -5.82
N ALA A 118 9.51 19.84 -6.69
CA ALA A 118 8.39 20.75 -6.85
C ALA A 118 7.43 20.78 -5.64
N GLY A 119 7.46 19.77 -4.77
CA GLY A 119 6.57 19.63 -3.61
C GLY A 119 7.15 20.10 -2.29
N ARG A 120 8.43 20.50 -2.23
CA ARG A 120 9.13 20.76 -0.95
C ARG A 120 8.48 21.85 -0.08
N ARG A 121 8.09 22.98 -0.68
CA ARG A 121 7.47 24.10 0.05
C ARG A 121 6.11 23.74 0.66
N PRO A 122 5.11 23.28 -0.12
CA PRO A 122 3.82 22.90 0.45
C PRO A 122 3.93 21.72 1.42
N TYR A 123 4.87 20.79 1.20
CA TYR A 123 5.14 19.69 2.13
C TYR A 123 5.65 20.18 3.49
N ALA A 124 6.62 21.09 3.50
CA ALA A 124 7.15 21.67 4.73
C ALA A 124 6.08 22.47 5.48
N LEU A 125 5.23 23.20 4.74
CA LEU A 125 4.10 23.93 5.32
C LEU A 125 3.10 22.98 5.99
N LEU A 126 2.70 21.91 5.31
CA LEU A 126 1.80 20.89 5.87
C LEU A 126 2.41 20.23 7.10
N THR A 127 3.68 19.81 7.03
CA THR A 127 4.38 19.17 8.15
C THR A 127 4.37 20.08 9.38
N LYS A 128 4.77 21.34 9.20
CA LYS A 128 4.79 22.33 10.29
C LYS A 128 3.40 22.63 10.84
N ALA A 129 2.38 22.72 9.98
CA ALA A 129 1.01 22.95 10.41
C ALA A 129 0.48 21.80 11.28
N LEU A 130 0.77 20.55 10.91
CA LEU A 130 0.41 19.38 11.72
C LEU A 130 1.16 19.36 13.06
N GLU A 131 2.45 19.69 13.06
CA GLU A 131 3.26 19.79 14.29
C GLU A 131 2.73 20.84 15.26
N GLU A 132 2.42 22.05 14.77
CA GLU A 132 1.97 23.17 15.60
C GLU A 132 0.52 23.01 16.09
N SER A 133 -0.32 22.33 15.33
CA SER A 133 -1.73 22.14 15.69
C SER A 133 -1.99 20.90 16.54
N GLU A 134 -1.03 19.97 16.62
CA GLU A 134 -1.22 18.63 17.22
C GLU A 134 -2.32 17.79 16.55
N TYR A 135 -2.55 18.06 15.26
CA TYR A 135 -3.44 17.27 14.41
C TYR A 135 -2.65 16.32 13.52
N VAL A 136 -3.37 15.31 13.03
CA VAL A 136 -2.92 14.35 12.03
C VAL A 136 -3.92 14.34 10.88
N ALA A 137 -3.48 13.98 9.69
CA ALA A 137 -4.34 13.93 8.51
C ALA A 137 -4.81 12.50 8.25
N ILE A 138 -6.10 12.34 7.96
CA ILE A 138 -6.65 11.11 7.40
C ILE A 138 -6.77 11.30 5.90
N ALA A 139 -6.24 10.35 5.13
CA ALA A 139 -6.26 10.39 3.69
C ALA A 139 -6.64 9.03 3.09
N LYS A 140 -6.89 9.00 1.79
CA LYS A 140 -7.02 7.78 1.02
C LYS A 140 -5.94 7.68 -0.04
N LEU A 141 -5.36 6.50 -0.21
CA LEU A 141 -4.45 6.21 -1.32
C LEU A 141 -4.65 4.78 -1.81
N THR A 142 -4.42 4.56 -3.10
CA THR A 142 -4.38 3.21 -3.66
C THR A 142 -2.95 2.78 -3.93
N MET A 143 -2.54 1.65 -3.32
CA MET A 143 -1.25 1.01 -3.55
C MET A 143 -1.43 -0.50 -3.58
N HIS A 144 -0.59 -1.22 -4.35
CA HIS A 144 -0.67 -2.68 -4.47
C HIS A 144 -2.07 -3.23 -4.83
N ASN A 145 -2.79 -2.51 -5.70
CA ASN A 145 -4.15 -2.85 -6.14
C ASN A 145 -5.22 -2.86 -5.02
N ARG A 146 -4.98 -2.15 -3.92
CA ARG A 146 -5.92 -1.97 -2.82
C ARG A 146 -5.98 -0.49 -2.43
N GLU A 147 -7.18 0.02 -2.20
CA GLU A 147 -7.38 1.34 -1.57
C GLU A 147 -7.19 1.18 -0.05
N TYR A 148 -6.47 2.13 0.54
CA TYR A 148 -6.21 2.21 1.97
C TYR A 148 -6.71 3.55 2.49
N THR A 149 -7.35 3.52 3.65
CA THR A 149 -7.37 4.67 4.55
C THR A 149 -6.00 4.78 5.19
N VAL A 150 -5.44 5.97 5.25
CA VAL A 150 -4.10 6.21 5.79
C VAL A 150 -4.10 7.34 6.79
N PHE A 151 -3.22 7.18 7.77
CA PHE A 151 -2.95 8.13 8.82
C PHE A 151 -1.62 8.82 8.57
N LEU A 152 -1.62 10.14 8.51
CA LEU A 152 -0.46 10.97 8.22
C LEU A 152 -0.14 11.85 9.42
N ARG A 153 1.06 11.65 9.98
CA ARG A 153 1.54 12.44 11.12
C ARG A 153 2.92 13.01 10.88
N PRO A 154 3.25 14.14 11.50
CA PRO A 154 4.61 14.64 11.51
C PRO A 154 5.52 13.73 12.34
N ARG A 155 6.75 13.57 11.89
CA ARG A 155 7.82 12.86 12.60
C ARG A 155 9.18 13.30 12.09
N GLU A 156 10.08 13.67 13.01
CA GLU A 156 11.49 13.95 12.73
C GLU A 156 11.71 14.98 11.58
N GLY A 157 10.85 16.00 11.49
CA GLY A 157 10.91 17.03 10.45
C GLY A 157 10.39 16.57 9.07
N GLY A 158 9.69 15.45 9.00
CA GLY A 158 8.96 14.97 7.84
C GLY A 158 7.59 14.39 8.20
N LEU A 159 6.99 13.64 7.28
CA LEU A 159 5.71 12.98 7.45
C LEU A 159 5.91 11.47 7.46
N MET A 160 5.26 10.82 8.42
CA MET A 160 5.11 9.39 8.50
C MET A 160 3.67 9.04 8.15
N LEU A 161 3.51 8.08 7.25
CA LEU A 161 2.23 7.54 6.83
C LEU A 161 2.07 6.14 7.41
N HIS A 162 0.88 5.84 7.94
CA HIS A 162 0.48 4.49 8.30
C HIS A 162 -0.72 4.05 7.48
N THR A 163 -0.68 2.87 6.88
CA THR A 163 -1.89 2.25 6.36
C THR A 163 -2.75 1.78 7.54
N MET A 164 -4.07 1.84 7.35
CA MET A 164 -5.03 1.46 8.37
C MET A 164 -5.88 0.27 7.91
N TYR A 165 -6.17 -0.63 8.84
CA TYR A 165 -7.23 -1.61 8.72
C TYR A 165 -8.59 -0.91 8.70
N TYR A 166 -9.52 -1.44 7.91
CA TYR A 166 -10.93 -1.09 8.03
C TYR A 166 -11.55 -1.74 9.27
N GLU A 167 -12.68 -1.21 9.76
CA GLU A 167 -13.33 -1.74 10.97
C GLU A 167 -13.66 -3.23 10.84
N GLU A 168 -14.11 -3.67 9.66
CA GLU A 168 -14.42 -5.06 9.36
C GLU A 168 -13.19 -5.99 9.36
N GLU A 169 -11.97 -5.43 9.24
CA GLU A 169 -10.72 -6.19 9.31
C GLU A 169 -10.18 -6.31 10.74
N VAL A 170 -10.63 -5.42 11.64
CA VAL A 170 -10.28 -5.47 13.05
C VAL A 170 -11.14 -6.52 13.74
N ARG A 171 -10.48 -7.59 14.20
CA ARG A 171 -11.16 -8.69 14.90
C ARG A 171 -11.72 -8.20 16.24
N LYS A 172 -13.01 -8.40 16.45
CA LYS A 172 -13.66 -8.22 17.75
C LYS A 172 -13.47 -9.48 18.58
N VAL A 173 -13.10 -9.33 19.85
CA VAL A 173 -13.05 -10.45 20.80
C VAL A 173 -14.46 -10.65 21.32
N GLU A 174 -15.08 -11.79 21.00
CA GLU A 174 -16.28 -12.24 21.69
C GLU A 174 -15.85 -12.81 23.05
N GLY A 175 -16.28 -12.15 24.12
CA GLY A 175 -16.06 -12.58 25.51
C GLY A 175 -17.14 -13.53 26.00
#